data_AF-A0A645CWG0-F1
#
_entry.id   AF-A0A645CWG0-F1
#
_cell.length_a   1.000
_cell.length_b   1.000
_cell.length_c   1.000
_cell.angle_alpha   90.00
_cell.angle_beta   90.00
_cell.angle_gamma   90.00
#
_symmetry.space_group_name_H-M   'P 1'
#
loop_
_entity.id
_entity.type
_entity.pdbx_description
1 polymer ?
#
loop_
_entity_poly.entity_id
_entity_poly.type
_entity_poly.pdbx_seq_one_letter_code
_entity_poly.pdbx_strand_id
1 'polypeptide(L)' 'MDQLLRGTYSNFMIGWLSEAIQFHRAATEEVYKIEYTMTDDAPEKDTDYYYVRVRQRDNNWAFSSAIWVNKE' A
#
# COMPACT_ATOMS: atom_id res chain seq x y z
N MET A 1 2.09 15.70 -14.47
CA MET A 1 1.58 14.66 -13.57
C MET A 1 0.29 14.02 -14.06
N ASP A 2 -0.70 14.82 -14.51
CA ASP A 2 -1.97 14.34 -15.08
C ASP A 2 -1.83 13.23 -16.15
N GLN A 3 -0.85 13.36 -17.05
CA GLN A 3 -0.56 12.35 -18.08
C GLN A 3 -0.26 10.95 -17.52
N LEU A 4 0.47 10.85 -16.40
CA LEU A 4 0.83 9.58 -15.77
C LEU A 4 -0.34 8.94 -15.01
N LEU A 5 -1.34 9.72 -14.62
CA LEU A 5 -2.54 9.22 -13.94
C LEU A 5 -3.54 8.62 -14.93
N ARG A 6 -3.59 9.15 -16.17
CA ARG A 6 -4.54 8.71 -17.20
C ARG A 6 -4.21 7.34 -17.79
N GLY A 7 -2.93 6.96 -17.84
CA GLY A 7 -2.54 5.66 -18.38
C GLY A 7 -1.04 5.53 -18.63
N THR A 8 -0.68 4.42 -19.28
CA THR A 8 0.68 4.18 -19.74
C THR A 8 1.04 5.18 -20.83
N TYR A 9 2.23 5.76 -20.74
CA TYR A 9 2.76 6.69 -21.73
C TYR A 9 4.09 6.19 -22.27
N SER A 10 4.21 6.21 -23.59
CA SER A 10 5.43 5.79 -24.30
C SER A 10 5.95 6.92 -25.16
N ASN A 11 7.28 7.11 -25.17
CA ASN A 11 7.95 8.11 -25.96
C ASN A 11 9.02 7.49 -26.88
N PHE A 12 9.15 8.03 -28.07
CA PHE A 12 10.13 7.61 -29.06
C PHE A 12 11.25 8.64 -29.12
N MET A 13 12.50 8.18 -29.01
CA MET A 13 13.66 9.03 -29.25
C MET A 13 13.94 9.05 -30.77
N ILE A 14 14.28 10.23 -31.31
CA ILE A 14 14.53 10.40 -32.75
C ILE A 14 15.57 9.37 -33.21
N GLY A 15 15.21 8.55 -34.21
CA GLY A 15 16.07 7.54 -34.82
C GLY A 15 15.79 6.08 -34.43
N TRP A 16 14.89 5.81 -33.46
CA TRP A 16 14.54 4.45 -33.04
C TRP A 16 13.16 4.04 -33.53
N LEU A 17 13.04 2.80 -34.03
CA LEU A 17 11.79 2.24 -34.59
C LEU A 17 10.83 1.68 -33.52
N SER A 18 11.27 1.61 -32.26
CA SER A 18 10.51 1.07 -31.12
C SER A 18 10.44 2.08 -29.97
N GLU A 19 9.45 1.93 -29.09
CA GLU A 19 9.28 2.76 -27.91
C GLU A 19 10.58 2.75 -27.09
N ALA A 20 11.17 3.94 -26.89
CA ALA A 20 12.48 4.06 -26.26
C ALA A 20 12.36 4.19 -24.74
N ILE A 21 11.23 4.72 -24.26
CA ILE A 21 10.92 4.90 -22.84
C ILE A 21 9.42 4.66 -22.65
N GLN A 22 9.08 3.81 -21.68
CA GLN A 22 7.70 3.52 -21.29
C GLN A 22 7.50 3.77 -19.79
N PHE A 23 6.51 4.58 -19.44
CA PHE A 23 6.07 4.79 -18.07
C PHE A 23 4.69 4.15 -17.89
N HIS A 24 4.57 3.24 -16.93
CA HIS A 24 3.27 2.73 -16.51
C HIS A 24 2.47 3.81 -15.78
N ARG A 25 1.15 3.62 -15.75
CA ARG A 25 0.24 4.49 -14.98
C ARG A 25 0.74 4.60 -13.53
N ALA A 26 0.86 5.83 -13.04
CA ALA A 26 1.21 6.09 -11.66
C ALA A 26 0.12 5.56 -10.72
N ALA A 27 0.54 4.89 -9.65
CA ALA A 27 -0.36 4.53 -8.56
C ALA A 27 -0.63 5.78 -7.70
N THR A 28 -1.91 6.05 -7.42
CA THR A 28 -2.29 7.10 -6.46
C THR A 28 -2.08 6.62 -5.03
N GLU A 29 -2.03 7.56 -4.07
CA GLU A 29 -1.92 7.26 -2.64
C GLU A 29 -3.01 6.28 -2.18
N GLU A 30 -4.23 6.43 -2.72
CA GLU A 30 -5.38 5.57 -2.40
C GLU A 30 -5.12 4.09 -2.63
N VAL A 31 -4.26 3.73 -3.60
CA VAL A 31 -3.90 2.33 -3.89
C VAL A 31 -3.11 1.69 -2.73
N TYR A 32 -2.50 2.52 -1.87
CA TYR A 32 -1.72 2.08 -0.71
C TYR A 32 -2.34 2.47 0.63
N LYS A 33 -3.49 3.16 0.63
CA LYS A 33 -4.19 3.56 1.84
C LYS A 33 -5.27 2.54 2.19
N ILE A 34 -5.17 2.00 3.41
CA ILE A 34 -6.16 1.08 3.98
C ILE A 34 -6.54 1.60 5.35
N GLU A 35 -7.83 1.62 5.64
CA GLU A 35 -8.38 1.93 6.96
C GLU A 35 -9.19 0.73 7.43
N TYR A 36 -8.97 0.31 8.67
CA TYR A 36 -9.63 -0.84 9.26
C TYR A 36 -9.87 -0.61 10.75
N THR A 37 -11.06 -0.95 11.21
CA THR A 37 -11.45 -0.85 12.62
C THR A 37 -11.80 -2.24 13.13
N MET A 38 -11.30 -2.58 14.32
CA MET A 38 -11.58 -3.81 15.02
C MET A 38 -11.92 -3.48 16.47
N THR A 39 -12.92 -4.16 17.01
CA THR A 39 -13.28 -4.14 18.43
C THR A 39 -12.94 -5.48 19.04
N ASP A 40 -12.45 -5.45 20.27
CA ASP A 40 -12.20 -6.66 21.07
C ASP A 40 -13.43 -6.96 21.94
N ASP A 41 -14.32 -7.81 21.42
CA ASP A 41 -15.57 -8.19 22.09
C ASP A 41 -15.39 -9.33 23.11
N ALA A 42 -14.21 -9.98 23.15
CA ALA A 42 -13.95 -11.13 24.01
C ALA A 42 -12.51 -11.11 24.55
N PRO A 43 -12.20 -10.21 25.51
CA PRO A 43 -10.85 -10.09 26.06
C PRO A 43 -10.40 -11.40 26.72
N GLU A 44 -9.22 -11.87 26.35
CA GLU A 44 -8.63 -13.11 26.91
C GLU A 44 -7.85 -12.83 28.19
N LYS A 45 -7.32 -11.61 28.35
CA LYS A 45 -6.48 -11.18 29.49
C LYS A 45 -6.88 -9.81 30.03
N ASP A 46 -6.23 -9.39 31.09
CA ASP A 46 -6.35 -8.01 31.61
C ASP A 46 -5.78 -6.98 30.62
N THR A 47 -4.74 -7.38 29.88
CA THR A 47 -4.17 -6.62 28.75
C THR A 47 -3.92 -7.57 27.58
N ASP A 48 -4.61 -7.32 26.48
CA ASP A 48 -4.43 -8.01 25.21
C ASP A 48 -3.46 -7.26 24.30
N TYR A 49 -2.81 -8.01 23.42
CA TYR A 49 -1.74 -7.55 22.56
C TYR A 49 -2.10 -7.76 21.10
N TYR A 50 -2.04 -6.68 20.33
CA TYR A 50 -2.33 -6.68 18.91
C TYR A 50 -1.18 -6.04 18.12
N TYR A 51 -1.02 -6.46 16.87
CA TYR A 51 -0.13 -5.83 15.91
C TYR A 51 -0.65 -6.05 14.49
N VAL A 52 -0.39 -5.09 13.62
CA VAL A 52 -0.82 -5.11 12.22
C VAL A 52 0.38 -5.42 11.34
N ARG A 53 0.16 -6.26 10.32
CA ARG A 53 1.13 -6.53 9.26
C ARG A 53 0.50 -6.23 7.92
N VAL A 54 1.25 -5.50 7.09
CA VAL A 54 0.85 -5.20 5.72
C VAL A 54 1.93 -5.73 4.78
N ARG A 55 1.51 -6.35 3.68
CA ARG A 55 2.42 -6.79 2.61
C ARG A 55 2.00 -6.22 1.27
N GLN A 56 2.97 -5.78 0.50
CA GLN A 56 2.78 -5.49 -0.93
C GLN A 56 2.83 -6.80 -1.74
N ARG A 57 2.37 -6.76 -3.00
CA ARG A 57 2.31 -7.93 -3.89
C ARG A 57 3.69 -8.54 -4.17
N ASP A 58 4.73 -7.74 -4.06
CA ASP A 58 6.14 -8.11 -4.21
C ASP A 58 6.77 -8.67 -2.93
N ASN A 59 5.97 -8.92 -1.88
CA ASN A 59 6.38 -9.41 -0.57
C ASN A 59 7.26 -8.44 0.24
N ASN A 60 7.21 -7.14 -0.03
CA ASN A 60 7.70 -6.15 0.92
C ASN A 60 6.73 -6.00 2.10
N TRP A 61 7.26 -6.01 3.32
CA TRP A 61 6.48 -6.03 4.56
C TRP A 61 6.65 -4.76 5.39
N ALA A 62 5.57 -4.34 6.03
CA ALA A 62 5.56 -3.35 7.10
C ALA A 62 4.80 -3.90 8.32
N PHE A 63 5.21 -3.44 9.49
CA PHE A 63 4.69 -3.88 10.79
C PHE A 63 4.33 -2.66 11.62
N SER A 64 3.23 -2.73 12.38
CA SER A 64 2.95 -1.75 13.42
C SER A 64 3.82 -2.01 14.65
N SER A 65 3.91 -1.00 15.51
CA SER A 65 4.30 -1.24 16.90
C SER A 65 3.25 -2.11 17.61
N ALA A 66 3.62 -2.57 18.81
CA ALA A 66 2.69 -3.16 19.76
C ALA A 66 1.49 -2.24 20.03
N ILE A 67 0.29 -2.82 20.06
CA ILE A 67 -0.94 -2.18 20.50
C ILE A 67 -1.41 -2.94 21.73
N TRP A 68 -1.50 -2.24 22.86
CA TRP A 68 -1.93 -2.80 24.15
C TRP A 68 -3.36 -2.37 24.42
N VAL A 69 -4.25 -3.32 24.64
CA VAL A 69 -5.66 -3.07 24.92
C VAL A 69 -5.94 -3.59 26.31
N ASN A 70 -6.27 -2.69 27.23
CA ASN A 70 -6.70 -3.09 28.58
C ASN A 70 -8.19 -3.38 28.57
N LYS A 71 -8.61 -4.31 29.43
CA LYS A 71 -10.01 -4.54 29.70
C LYS A 71 -10.68 -3.29 30.30
N GLU A 72 -11.88 -2.95 29.81
CA GLU A 72 -12.72 -1.89 30.40
C GLU A 72 -13.26 -2.26 31.79
#